data_AF-A0A7C7G866-F1
#
_entry.id   AF-A0A7C7G866-F1
#
_cell.length_a   1.000
_cell.length_b   1.000
_cell.length_c   1.000
_cell.angle_alpha   90.00
_cell.angle_beta   90.00
_cell.angle_gamma   90.00
#
_symmetry.space_group_name_H-M   'P 1'
#
loop_
_entity.id
_entity.type
_entity.pdbx_description
1 polymer ?
#
loop_
_entity_poly.entity_id
_entity_poly.type
_entity_poly.pdbx_seq_one_letter_code
_entity_poly.pdbx_strand_id
1 'polypeptide(L)'
;MRLTDKMAALGELPVGLAHELNNPAAAASRASSQLLESLGDLQSTTIEVTRVGIDHQLWGSLVEWDRILQNRSSKATNFTTLELSNHEGELLDWLDDHGVEDGWDFSGTLAVAGIQPDDLEKIAATVPKDTLGEAIRWLTKSFTAQDLAGAIVLSTSSISKLVNAAKSFSFKDRDAGQNVDVHQGIEDTITILGNRLNQA
;
A
#
# COMPACT_ATOMS: atom_id res chain seq x y z
N MET A 1 21.14 12.98 -39.86
CA MET A 1 20.23 11.96 -39.31
C MET A 1 20.36 11.80 -37.79
N ARG A 2 21.58 11.69 -37.21
CA ARG A 2 21.76 11.48 -35.75
C ARG A 2 21.37 12.63 -34.80
N LEU A 3 21.28 13.89 -35.27
CA LEU A 3 20.90 15.04 -34.43
C LEU A 3 19.39 15.25 -34.35
N THR A 4 18.66 14.97 -35.43
CA THR A 4 17.21 15.09 -35.52
C THR A 4 16.50 14.04 -34.66
N ASP A 5 17.02 12.81 -34.61
CA ASP A 5 16.49 11.75 -33.74
C ASP A 5 16.77 12.06 -32.25
N LYS A 6 17.92 12.70 -31.94
CA LYS A 6 18.23 13.20 -30.59
C LYS A 6 17.36 14.38 -30.16
N MET A 7 17.02 15.29 -31.07
CA MET A 7 16.10 16.40 -30.80
C MET A 7 14.66 15.93 -30.63
N ALA A 8 14.24 14.88 -31.34
CA ALA A 8 12.94 14.22 -31.11
C ALA A 8 12.89 13.55 -29.71
N ALA A 9 13.94 12.82 -29.32
CA ALA A 9 14.04 12.22 -27.99
C ALA A 9 14.04 13.26 -26.85
N LEU A 10 14.72 14.40 -27.03
CA LEU A 10 14.72 15.50 -26.06
C LEU A 10 13.36 16.23 -25.94
N GLY A 11 12.49 16.14 -26.94
CA GLY A 11 11.12 16.67 -26.91
C GLY A 11 10.11 15.72 -26.26
N GLU A 12 10.29 14.41 -26.41
CA GLU A 12 9.42 13.38 -25.83
C GLU A 12 9.74 13.06 -24.36
N LEU A 13 11.01 13.11 -23.94
CA LEU A 13 11.45 12.79 -22.57
C LEU A 13 10.84 13.69 -21.48
N PRO A 14 10.73 15.03 -21.64
CA PRO A 14 10.11 15.89 -20.64
C PRO A 14 8.61 15.61 -20.46
N VAL A 15 7.91 15.28 -21.55
CA VAL A 15 6.48 14.94 -21.55
C VAL A 15 6.27 13.57 -20.90
N GLY A 16 7.10 12.58 -21.24
CA GLY A 16 7.09 11.25 -20.61
C GLY A 16 7.36 11.32 -19.11
N LEU A 17 8.39 12.07 -18.70
CA LEU A 17 8.74 12.26 -17.28
C LEU A 17 7.65 13.02 -16.51
N ALA A 18 7.03 14.04 -17.12
CA ALA A 18 5.91 14.75 -16.50
C ALA A 18 4.72 13.81 -16.26
N HIS A 19 4.38 12.95 -17.23
CA HIS A 19 3.35 11.94 -17.05
C HIS A 19 3.73 10.89 -15.99
N GLU A 20 4.97 10.42 -15.99
CA GLU A 20 5.46 9.44 -15.00
C GLU A 20 5.56 10.01 -13.59
N LEU A 21 5.82 11.31 -13.42
CA LEU A 21 5.76 12.00 -12.13
C LEU A 21 4.32 12.25 -11.67
N ASN A 22 3.43 12.59 -12.61
CA ASN A 22 2.04 12.91 -12.28
C ASN A 22 1.28 11.69 -11.76
N ASN A 23 1.64 10.47 -12.20
CA ASN A 23 1.00 9.24 -11.75
C ASN A 23 1.17 8.97 -10.23
N PRO A 24 2.41 8.87 -9.67
CA PRO A 24 2.60 8.72 -8.23
C PRO A 24 2.16 9.98 -7.45
N ALA A 25 2.25 11.19 -8.03
CA ALA A 25 1.72 12.39 -7.38
C ALA A 25 0.20 12.32 -7.18
N ALA A 26 -0.54 11.91 -8.23
CA ALA A 26 -1.98 11.73 -8.15
C ALA A 26 -2.34 10.58 -7.20
N ALA A 27 -1.57 9.49 -7.19
CA ALA A 27 -1.75 8.38 -6.24
C ALA A 27 -1.55 8.84 -4.78
N ALA A 28 -0.46 9.56 -4.49
CA ALA A 28 -0.20 10.14 -3.17
C ALA A 28 -1.33 11.07 -2.73
N SER A 29 -1.81 11.94 -3.63
CA SER A 29 -2.91 12.86 -3.33
C SER A 29 -4.20 12.13 -3.00
N ARG A 30 -4.59 11.12 -3.80
CA ARG A 30 -5.79 10.31 -3.53
C ARG A 30 -5.68 9.57 -2.21
N ALA A 31 -4.55 8.89 -1.98
CA ALA A 31 -4.31 8.15 -0.74
C ALA A 31 -4.34 9.08 0.49
N SER A 32 -3.81 10.31 0.36
CA SER A 32 -3.88 11.32 1.43
C SER A 32 -5.31 11.74 1.75
N SER A 33 -6.14 11.98 0.73
CA SER A 33 -7.55 12.32 0.93
C SER A 33 -8.34 11.17 1.56
N GLN A 34 -8.13 9.95 1.10
CA GLN A 34 -8.76 8.76 1.66
C GLN A 34 -8.29 8.48 3.10
N LEU A 35 -7.03 8.77 3.42
CA LEU A 35 -6.50 8.59 4.77
C LEU A 35 -7.22 9.50 5.77
N LEU A 36 -7.56 10.73 5.39
CA LEU A 36 -8.31 11.64 6.26
C LEU A 36 -9.70 11.09 6.60
N GLU A 37 -10.38 10.49 5.63
CA GLU A 37 -11.66 9.81 5.84
C GLU A 37 -11.51 8.56 6.72
N SER A 38 -10.52 7.71 6.40
CA SER A 38 -10.24 6.48 7.16
C SER A 38 -9.85 6.75 8.61
N LEU A 39 -9.18 7.87 8.91
CA LEU A 39 -8.90 8.28 10.28
C LEU A 39 -10.16 8.67 11.04
N GLY A 40 -11.14 9.29 10.37
CA GLY A 40 -12.46 9.56 10.93
C GLY A 40 -13.20 8.26 11.27
N ASP A 41 -13.24 7.31 10.34
CA ASP A 41 -13.83 5.98 10.55
C ASP A 41 -13.16 5.22 11.71
N LEU A 42 -11.82 5.28 11.79
CA LEU A 42 -11.07 4.65 12.87
C LEU A 42 -11.38 5.27 14.23
N GLN A 43 -11.55 6.59 14.30
CA GLN A 43 -11.99 7.27 15.53
C GLN A 43 -13.40 6.86 15.93
N SER A 44 -14.34 6.79 14.98
CA SER A 44 -15.70 6.35 15.24
C SER A 44 -15.78 4.91 15.75
N THR A 45 -15.07 3.98 15.10
CA THR A 45 -15.00 2.58 15.55
C THR A 45 -14.31 2.42 16.90
N THR A 46 -13.29 3.25 17.18
CA THR A 46 -12.65 3.29 18.52
C THR A 46 -13.67 3.67 19.60
N ILE A 47 -14.55 4.64 19.34
CA ILE A 47 -15.61 5.03 20.28
C ILE A 47 -16.62 3.88 20.46
N GLU A 48 -17.06 3.23 19.39
CA GLU A 48 -18.01 2.12 19.48
C GLU A 48 -17.42 0.92 20.25
N VAL A 49 -16.16 0.58 20.02
CA VAL A 49 -15.43 -0.43 20.80
C VAL A 49 -15.48 -0.13 22.30
N THR A 50 -15.30 1.13 22.71
CA THR A 50 -15.43 1.50 24.14
C THR A 50 -16.85 1.39 24.68
N ARG A 51 -17.89 1.48 23.84
CA ARG A 51 -19.30 1.38 24.25
C ARG A 51 -19.75 -0.07 24.46
N VAL A 52 -19.21 -1.01 23.69
CA VAL A 52 -19.55 -2.45 23.79
C VAL A 52 -18.81 -3.14 24.96
N GLY A 53 -18.06 -2.38 25.77
CA GLY A 53 -17.48 -2.89 27.01
C GLY A 53 -16.11 -3.54 26.83
N ILE A 54 -15.40 -3.23 25.73
CA ILE A 54 -13.97 -3.54 25.63
C ILE A 54 -13.23 -2.68 26.66
N ASP A 55 -12.75 -3.34 27.72
CA ASP A 55 -11.99 -2.69 28.78
C ASP A 55 -10.55 -2.34 28.36
N HIS A 56 -9.79 -1.72 29.25
CA HIS A 56 -8.41 -1.31 28.94
C HIS A 56 -7.49 -2.48 28.58
N GLN A 57 -7.76 -3.70 29.08
CA GLN A 57 -6.88 -4.86 28.95
C GLN A 57 -7.13 -5.50 27.60
N LEU A 58 -8.40 -5.61 27.23
CA LEU A 58 -8.80 -6.07 25.93
C LEU A 58 -8.38 -5.10 24.84
N TRP A 59 -8.55 -3.80 25.08
CA TRP A 59 -8.06 -2.75 24.17
C TRP A 59 -6.55 -2.85 23.96
N GLY A 60 -5.76 -3.02 25.03
CA GLY A 60 -4.33 -3.22 24.93
C GLY A 60 -3.96 -4.46 24.11
N SER A 61 -4.73 -5.54 24.22
CA SER A 61 -4.54 -6.76 23.44
C SER A 61 -4.86 -6.54 21.95
N LEU A 62 -5.93 -5.80 21.66
CA LEU A 62 -6.34 -5.48 20.29
C LEU A 62 -5.32 -4.59 19.57
N VAL A 63 -4.79 -3.57 20.26
CA VAL A 63 -3.71 -2.72 19.74
C VAL A 63 -2.43 -3.50 19.52
N GLU A 64 -2.12 -4.48 20.38
CA GLU A 64 -0.95 -5.34 20.17
C GLU A 64 -1.14 -6.27 18.96
N TRP A 65 -2.34 -6.83 18.77
CA TRP A 65 -2.67 -7.60 17.57
C TRP A 65 -2.51 -6.77 16.30
N ASP A 66 -3.07 -5.57 16.28
CA ASP A 66 -2.91 -4.60 15.20
C ASP A 66 -1.43 -4.40 14.84
N ARG A 67 -0.58 -4.16 15.85
CA ARG A 67 0.86 -3.99 15.69
C ARG A 67 1.57 -5.25 15.16
N ILE A 68 1.22 -6.42 15.67
CA ILE A 68 1.82 -7.70 15.25
C ILE A 68 1.49 -7.96 13.77
N LEU A 69 0.23 -7.79 13.40
CA LEU A 69 -0.27 -8.12 12.06
C LEU A 69 0.30 -7.14 11.01
N GLN A 70 0.37 -5.85 11.31
CA GLN A 70 1.00 -4.86 10.42
C GLN A 70 2.49 -5.14 10.16
N ASN A 71 3.23 -5.53 11.20
CA ASN A 71 4.66 -5.86 11.07
C ASN A 71 4.91 -7.12 10.22
N ARG A 72 3.91 -7.99 10.09
CA ARG A 72 3.98 -9.19 9.25
C ARG A 72 3.51 -8.91 7.82
N SER A 73 2.42 -8.17 7.66
CA SER A 73 1.83 -7.79 6.37
C SER A 73 2.82 -7.01 5.49
N SER A 74 3.59 -6.10 6.07
CA SER A 74 4.66 -5.36 5.36
C SER A 74 5.78 -6.25 4.78
N LYS A 75 5.83 -7.54 5.14
CA LYS A 75 6.86 -8.51 4.68
C LYS A 75 6.33 -9.63 3.79
N ALA A 76 5.03 -9.87 3.79
CA ALA A 76 4.38 -10.91 3.01
C ALA A 76 3.17 -10.25 2.36
N THR A 77 3.10 -10.17 1.03
CA THR A 77 2.26 -11.13 0.29
C THR A 77 2.50 -10.99 -1.22
N ASN A 78 2.73 -12.10 -1.91
CA ASN A 78 2.76 -12.20 -3.38
C ASN A 78 1.64 -13.16 -3.82
N PHE A 79 0.38 -12.83 -3.55
CA PHE A 79 -0.74 -13.61 -4.08
C PHE A 79 -0.93 -13.33 -5.57
N THR A 80 -1.20 -14.36 -6.33
CA THR A 80 -1.89 -14.23 -7.61
C THR A 80 -3.34 -13.79 -7.38
N THR A 81 -4.00 -13.25 -8.41
CA THR A 81 -5.42 -12.83 -8.31
C THR A 81 -6.33 -13.96 -7.85
N LEU A 82 -6.08 -15.20 -8.29
CA LEU A 82 -6.87 -16.36 -7.90
C LEU A 82 -6.65 -16.73 -6.43
N GLU A 83 -5.40 -16.72 -5.97
CA GLU A 83 -5.08 -16.99 -4.56
C GLU A 83 -5.68 -15.94 -3.63
N LEU A 84 -5.63 -14.65 -4.00
CA LEU A 84 -6.23 -13.59 -3.22
C LEU A 84 -7.77 -13.78 -3.11
N SER A 85 -8.42 -14.12 -4.22
CA SER A 85 -9.87 -14.35 -4.23
C SER A 85 -10.28 -15.57 -3.40
N ASN A 86 -9.49 -16.65 -3.42
CA ASN A 86 -9.74 -17.81 -2.56
C ASN A 86 -9.54 -17.45 -1.08
N HIS A 87 -8.46 -16.72 -0.79
CA HIS A 87 -8.12 -16.28 0.56
C HIS A 87 -9.18 -15.34 1.15
N GLU A 88 -9.71 -14.43 0.34
CA GLU A 88 -10.88 -13.61 0.70
C GLU A 88 -12.10 -14.45 1.04
N GLY A 89 -12.38 -15.50 0.24
CA GLY A 89 -13.46 -16.45 0.51
C GLY A 89 -13.30 -17.19 1.84
N GLU A 90 -12.09 -17.68 2.14
CA GLU A 90 -11.80 -18.37 3.41
C GLU A 90 -12.00 -17.45 4.62
N LEU A 91 -11.63 -16.17 4.49
CA LEU A 91 -11.84 -15.18 5.55
C LEU A 91 -13.33 -14.83 5.70
N LEU A 92 -14.07 -14.73 4.60
CA LEU A 92 -15.52 -14.49 4.64
C LEU A 92 -16.25 -15.64 5.35
N ASP A 93 -15.93 -16.88 4.98
CA ASP A 93 -16.50 -18.07 5.61
C ASP A 93 -16.22 -18.07 7.13
N TRP A 94 -14.98 -17.74 7.54
CA TRP A 94 -14.63 -17.64 8.95
C TRP A 94 -15.45 -16.56 9.69
N LEU A 95 -15.64 -15.38 9.07
CA LEU A 95 -16.40 -14.27 9.65
C LEU A 95 -17.87 -14.66 9.84
N ASP A 96 -18.46 -15.32 8.84
CA ASP A 96 -19.84 -15.80 8.89
C ASP A 96 -20.03 -16.87 9.97
N ASP A 97 -19.13 -17.85 10.06
CA ASP A 97 -19.14 -18.91 11.08
C ASP A 97 -19.06 -18.36 12.52
N HIS A 98 -18.39 -17.22 12.70
CA HIS A 98 -18.25 -16.55 13.99
C HIS A 98 -19.36 -15.54 14.30
N GLY A 99 -20.30 -15.34 13.37
CA GLY A 99 -21.43 -14.42 13.51
C GLY A 99 -21.03 -12.96 13.43
N VAL A 100 -19.96 -12.64 12.69
CA VAL A 100 -19.56 -11.27 12.42
C VAL A 100 -20.47 -10.69 11.34
N GLU A 101 -21.32 -9.74 11.73
CA GLU A 101 -22.17 -9.02 10.77
C GLU A 101 -21.30 -8.23 9.78
N ASP A 102 -21.79 -8.14 8.54
CA ASP A 102 -21.12 -7.46 7.43
C ASP A 102 -19.70 -7.99 7.12
N GLY A 103 -19.43 -9.28 7.35
CA GLY A 103 -18.12 -9.90 7.06
C GLY A 103 -17.60 -9.66 5.63
N TRP A 104 -18.52 -9.54 4.66
CA TRP A 104 -18.22 -9.22 3.26
C TRP A 104 -17.57 -7.84 3.09
N ASP A 105 -17.84 -6.86 3.95
CA ASP A 105 -17.19 -5.54 3.93
C ASP A 105 -15.71 -5.59 4.38
N PHE A 106 -15.34 -6.60 5.18
CA PHE A 106 -14.02 -6.69 5.79
C PHE A 106 -13.11 -7.72 5.11
N SER A 107 -13.67 -8.83 4.63
CA SER A 107 -12.94 -9.98 4.08
C SER A 107 -11.88 -9.58 3.05
N GLY A 108 -12.22 -8.76 2.06
CA GLY A 108 -11.26 -8.29 1.05
C GLY A 108 -10.11 -7.45 1.63
N THR A 109 -10.41 -6.59 2.61
CA THR A 109 -9.36 -5.77 3.27
C THR A 109 -8.44 -6.66 4.10
N LEU A 110 -8.99 -7.61 4.84
CA LEU A 110 -8.21 -8.59 5.61
C LEU A 110 -7.36 -9.47 4.70
N ALA A 111 -7.88 -9.85 3.53
CA ALA A 111 -7.18 -10.65 2.55
C ALA A 111 -5.98 -9.91 1.95
N VAL A 112 -6.18 -8.66 1.52
CA VAL A 112 -5.11 -7.80 1.01
C VAL A 112 -4.06 -7.52 2.09
N ALA A 113 -4.50 -7.37 3.35
CA ALA A 113 -3.59 -7.23 4.49
C ALA A 113 -2.84 -8.54 4.83
N GLY A 114 -3.13 -9.66 4.17
CA GLY A 114 -2.47 -10.95 4.40
C GLY A 114 -2.83 -11.59 5.74
N ILE A 115 -3.97 -11.21 6.33
CA ILE A 115 -4.49 -11.80 7.56
C ILE A 115 -4.94 -13.22 7.28
N GLN A 116 -4.58 -14.17 8.14
CA GLN A 116 -4.98 -15.56 7.99
C GLN A 116 -6.15 -15.89 8.92
N PRO A 117 -6.99 -16.88 8.60
CA PRO A 117 -8.02 -17.37 9.52
C PRO A 117 -7.47 -17.71 10.91
N ASP A 118 -6.27 -18.30 10.96
CA ASP A 118 -5.54 -18.60 12.21
C ASP A 118 -5.24 -17.36 13.07
N ASP A 119 -5.14 -16.16 12.48
CA ASP A 119 -4.97 -14.92 13.24
C ASP A 119 -6.28 -14.45 13.81
N LEU A 120 -7.36 -14.54 13.03
CA LEU A 120 -8.71 -14.22 13.48
C LEU A 120 -9.12 -15.14 14.63
N GLU A 121 -8.77 -16.43 14.57
CA GLU A 121 -8.97 -17.39 15.66
C GLU A 121 -8.27 -16.95 16.95
N LYS A 122 -7.01 -16.50 16.85
CA LYS A 122 -6.26 -16.01 18.01
C LYS A 122 -6.84 -14.72 18.57
N ILE A 123 -7.37 -13.84 17.72
CA ILE A 123 -8.06 -12.63 18.16
C ILE A 123 -9.36 -13.02 18.88
N ALA A 124 -10.17 -13.91 18.28
CA ALA A 124 -11.41 -14.42 18.85
C ALA A 124 -11.21 -15.08 20.23
N ALA A 125 -10.06 -15.75 20.44
CA ALA A 125 -9.70 -16.31 21.74
C ALA A 125 -9.38 -15.25 22.81
N THR A 126 -9.11 -14.00 22.43
CA THR A 126 -8.78 -12.90 23.35
C THR A 126 -9.94 -11.98 23.67
N VAL A 127 -10.96 -11.91 22.80
CA VAL A 127 -12.13 -11.04 22.95
C VAL A 127 -13.39 -11.85 23.29
N PRO A 128 -14.33 -11.30 24.10
CA PRO A 128 -15.67 -11.85 24.20
C PRO A 128 -16.34 -11.98 22.84
N LYS A 129 -17.15 -13.03 22.66
CA LYS A 129 -17.85 -13.28 21.38
C LYS A 129 -18.70 -12.09 20.92
N ASP A 130 -19.36 -11.43 21.86
CA ASP A 130 -20.25 -10.29 21.58
C ASP A 130 -19.49 -9.02 21.15
N THR A 131 -18.17 -8.95 21.36
CA THR A 131 -17.33 -7.81 20.95
C THR A 131 -16.45 -8.13 19.74
N LEU A 132 -16.51 -9.36 19.22
CA LEU A 132 -15.63 -9.82 18.14
C LEU A 132 -15.83 -9.02 16.85
N GLY A 133 -17.08 -8.79 16.46
CA GLY A 133 -17.40 -8.02 15.26
C GLY A 133 -16.83 -6.60 15.31
N GLU A 134 -16.99 -5.90 16.44
CA GLU A 134 -16.44 -4.55 16.62
C GLU A 134 -14.92 -4.54 16.68
N ALA A 135 -14.29 -5.56 17.29
CA ALA A 135 -12.85 -5.71 17.28
C ALA A 135 -12.29 -5.87 15.85
N ILE A 136 -12.94 -6.70 15.03
CA ILE A 136 -12.57 -6.93 13.63
C ILE A 136 -12.81 -5.68 12.78
N ARG A 137 -13.95 -5.00 12.99
CA ARG A 137 -14.28 -3.74 12.32
C ARG A 137 -13.19 -2.70 12.58
N TRP A 138 -12.79 -2.54 13.84
CA TRP A 138 -11.72 -1.62 14.23
C TRP A 138 -10.36 -1.99 13.60
N LEU A 139 -9.96 -3.26 13.67
CA LEU A 139 -8.72 -3.75 13.06
C LEU A 139 -8.69 -3.48 11.55
N THR A 140 -9.81 -3.73 10.87
CA THR A 140 -9.93 -3.52 9.43
C THR A 140 -9.76 -2.04 9.09
N LYS A 141 -10.39 -1.12 9.83
CA LYS A 141 -10.20 0.33 9.65
C LYS A 141 -8.78 0.78 9.96
N SER A 142 -8.12 0.17 10.94
CA SER A 142 -6.71 0.42 11.24
C SER A 142 -5.82 0.02 10.06
N PHE A 143 -6.02 -1.18 9.50
CA PHE A 143 -5.29 -1.65 8.33
C PHE A 143 -5.50 -0.77 7.11
N THR A 144 -6.73 -0.32 6.84
CA THR A 144 -7.01 0.62 5.74
C THR A 144 -6.21 1.93 5.91
N ALA A 145 -6.19 2.52 7.10
CA ALA A 145 -5.44 3.75 7.35
C ALA A 145 -3.93 3.54 7.15
N GLN A 146 -3.40 2.39 7.55
CA GLN A 146 -1.99 2.07 7.41
C GLN A 146 -1.59 1.78 5.96
N ASP A 147 -2.43 1.08 5.20
CA ASP A 147 -2.20 0.85 3.78
C ASP A 147 -2.15 2.17 3.00
N LEU A 148 -3.11 3.07 3.28
CA LEU A 148 -3.13 4.42 2.69
C LEU A 148 -1.89 5.24 3.06
N ALA A 149 -1.45 5.18 4.33
CA ALA A 149 -0.20 5.82 4.75
C ALA A 149 1.02 5.23 4.02
N GLY A 150 1.07 3.91 3.88
CA GLY A 150 2.10 3.19 3.12
C GLY A 150 2.12 3.60 1.65
N ALA A 151 0.96 3.71 1.01
CA ALA A 151 0.82 4.14 -0.37
C ALA A 151 1.36 5.56 -0.60
N ILE A 152 1.16 6.48 0.35
CA ILE A 152 1.73 7.83 0.31
C ILE A 152 3.26 7.77 0.39
N VAL A 153 3.81 6.98 1.33
CA VAL A 153 5.27 6.81 1.49
C VAL A 153 5.90 6.23 0.21
N LEU A 154 5.30 5.19 -0.36
CA LEU A 154 5.77 4.58 -1.61
C LEU A 154 5.71 5.56 -2.78
N SER A 155 4.60 6.28 -2.92
CA SER A 155 4.40 7.25 -4.00
C SER A 155 5.39 8.41 -3.92
N THR A 156 5.60 8.97 -2.73
CA THR A 156 6.56 10.07 -2.50
C THR A 156 8.01 9.62 -2.68
N SER A 157 8.34 8.37 -2.30
CA SER A 157 9.64 7.76 -2.62
C SER A 157 9.84 7.62 -4.13
N SER A 158 8.82 7.17 -4.86
CA SER A 158 8.88 7.05 -6.32
C SER A 158 9.10 8.40 -7.00
N ILE A 159 8.39 9.45 -6.56
CA ILE A 159 8.61 10.83 -7.04
C ILE A 159 10.07 11.24 -6.82
N SER A 160 10.60 11.01 -5.62
CA SER A 160 11.99 11.35 -5.28
C SER A 160 12.99 10.64 -6.20
N LYS A 161 12.77 9.35 -6.49
CA LYS A 161 13.60 8.56 -7.42
C LYS A 161 13.55 9.15 -8.84
N LEU A 162 12.36 9.44 -9.36
CA LEU A 162 12.18 10.02 -10.70
C LEU A 162 12.84 11.40 -10.82
N VAL A 163 12.67 12.26 -9.82
CA VAL A 163 13.32 13.58 -9.79
C VAL A 163 14.84 13.45 -9.77
N ASN A 164 15.39 12.51 -9.01
CA ASN A 164 16.83 12.28 -8.96
C ASN A 164 17.37 11.74 -10.29
N ALA A 165 16.67 10.79 -10.92
CA ALA A 165 17.03 10.27 -12.24
C ALA A 165 17.05 11.40 -13.30
N ALA A 166 16.03 12.26 -13.28
CA ALA A 166 15.94 13.41 -14.19
C ALA A 166 17.08 14.42 -13.99
N LYS A 167 17.45 14.70 -12.73
CA LYS A 167 18.61 15.56 -12.41
C LYS A 167 19.91 14.96 -12.95
N SER A 168 20.18 13.68 -12.66
CA SER A 168 21.39 12.99 -13.13
C SER A 168 21.53 13.01 -14.65
N PHE A 169 20.41 12.84 -15.38
CA PHE A 169 20.40 12.94 -16.84
C PHE A 169 20.72 14.36 -17.33
N SER A 170 20.09 15.39 -16.74
CA SER A 170 20.35 16.79 -17.10
C SER A 170 21.78 17.26 -16.76
N PHE A 171 22.45 16.66 -15.76
CA PHE A 171 23.83 16.96 -15.42
C PHE A 171 24.83 16.25 -16.35
N LYS A 172 24.56 15.00 -16.77
CA LYS A 172 25.40 14.26 -17.74
C LYS A 172 25.45 14.94 -19.12
N ASP A 173 24.40 15.66 -19.53
CA ASP A 173 24.36 16.41 -20.81
C ASP A 173 25.17 17.72 -20.79
N ARG A 174 25.62 18.21 -19.63
CA ARG A 174 26.40 19.46 -19.51
C ARG A 174 27.91 19.26 -19.50
N ASP A 175 28.41 18.03 -19.36
CA ASP A 175 29.84 17.76 -19.22
C ASP A 175 30.41 17.03 -20.44
N ALA A 176 30.84 17.82 -21.43
CA ALA A 176 31.57 17.33 -22.59
C ALA A 176 32.98 16.89 -22.18
N GLY A 177 33.10 15.71 -21.56
CA GLY A 177 34.39 15.08 -21.28
C GLY A 177 34.52 14.17 -20.06
N GLN A 178 33.44 13.67 -19.43
CA GLN A 178 33.59 12.73 -18.31
C GLN A 178 33.61 11.25 -18.71
N ASN A 179 34.43 10.48 -17.98
CA ASN A 179 34.36 9.02 -17.95
C ASN A 179 33.00 8.62 -17.37
N VAL A 180 32.10 8.17 -18.23
CA VAL A 180 30.76 7.70 -17.83
C VAL A 180 30.83 6.22 -17.49
N ASP A 181 30.35 5.86 -16.30
CA ASP A 181 30.10 4.47 -15.96
C ASP A 181 28.90 3.97 -16.78
N VAL A 182 29.20 3.15 -17.78
CA VAL A 182 28.23 2.59 -18.71
C VAL A 182 27.27 1.63 -18.00
N HIS A 183 27.71 0.96 -16.94
CA HIS A 183 26.84 0.07 -16.17
C HIS A 183 25.75 0.86 -15.45
N GLN A 184 26.14 1.94 -14.76
CA GLN A 184 25.17 2.83 -14.13
C GLN A 184 24.22 3.48 -15.16
N GLY A 185 24.74 3.86 -16.33
CA GLY A 185 23.91 4.43 -17.40
C GLY A 185 22.86 3.45 -17.95
N ILE A 186 23.19 2.16 -18.07
CA ILE A 186 22.25 1.12 -18.47
C ILE A 186 21.22 0.90 -17.37
N GLU A 187 21.62 0.89 -16.10
CA GLU A 187 20.73 0.68 -14.95
C GLU A 187 19.74 1.84 -14.75
N ASP A 188 20.21 3.08 -14.93
CA ASP A 188 19.37 4.29 -14.96
C ASP A 188 18.35 4.20 -16.12
N THR A 189 18.80 3.74 -17.28
CA THR A 189 17.95 3.58 -18.49
C THR A 189 16.91 2.48 -18.31
N ILE A 190 17.28 1.35 -17.70
CA ILE A 190 16.36 0.25 -17.36
C ILE A 190 15.38 0.71 -16.28
N THR A 191 15.78 1.56 -15.33
CA THR A 191 14.88 2.10 -14.31
C THR A 191 13.83 3.02 -14.93
N ILE A 192 14.22 3.85 -15.90
CA ILE A 192 13.32 4.76 -16.62
C ILE A 192 12.40 3.98 -17.59
N LEU A 193 12.92 2.99 -18.32
CA LEU A 193 12.14 2.22 -19.31
C LEU A 193 11.45 0.98 -18.74
N GLY A 194 11.80 0.53 -17.53
CA GLY A 194 11.26 -0.67 -16.90
C GLY A 194 9.74 -0.61 -16.70
N ASN A 195 9.20 0.58 -16.50
CA ASN A 195 7.75 0.80 -16.45
C ASN A 195 7.04 0.48 -17.77
N ARG A 196 7.72 0.55 -18.92
CA ARG A 196 7.19 0.17 -20.23
C ARG A 196 7.36 -1.31 -20.56
N LEU A 197 8.34 -1.98 -19.95
CA LEU A 197 8.61 -3.41 -20.18
C LEU A 197 7.69 -4.33 -19.37
N ASN A 198 7.15 -3.85 -18.24
CA ASN A 198 6.17 -4.59 -17.43
C ASN A 198 4.71 -4.41 -17.90
N GLN A 199 4.48 -3.71 -19.01
CA GLN A 199 3.15 -3.52 -19.63
C GLN A 199 2.99 -4.29 -20.96
N ALA A 200 3.87 -5.25 -21.26
CA ALA A 200 3.84 -6.11 -22.44
C ALA A 200 3.54 -7.57 -22.08
#